data_AF-A0A260WFS9-F1
#
_entry.id   AF-A0A260WFS9-F1
#
_cell.length_a   1.000
_cell.length_b   1.000
_cell.length_c   1.000
_cell.angle_alpha   90.00
_cell.angle_beta   90.00
_cell.angle_gamma   90.00
#
_symmetry.space_group_name_H-M   'P 1'
#
loop_
_entity.id
_entity.type
_entity.pdbx_description
1 polymer ?
#
loop_
_entity_poly.entity_id
_entity_poly.type
_entity_poly.pdbx_seq_one_letter_code
_entity_poly.pdbx_strand_id
1 'polypeptide(L)'
;MPRAAKRVCSVPGCPSIQAGPLCVEHARERERHQRRTVPTKMTRDSAEQTRRALAVSDWVVKHGYWCPGVLRPGHSSRDLTAAHDPPIALGGDPRGTLKVHCRSCNSRQAARF
;
A
#
# COMPACT_ATOMS: atom_id res chain seq x y z
N MET A 1 -0.75 7.09 -27.85
CA MET A 1 0.03 7.24 -26.60
C MET A 1 1.37 7.87 -26.96
N PRO A 2 1.71 9.08 -26.48
CA PRO A 2 3.03 9.64 -26.73
C PRO A 2 4.08 8.70 -26.11
N ARG A 3 5.09 8.29 -26.89
CA ARG A 3 6.22 7.52 -26.36
C ARG A 3 6.89 8.36 -25.28
N ALA A 4 7.08 7.79 -24.09
CA ALA A 4 7.80 8.47 -23.03
C ALA A 4 9.16 8.93 -23.56
N ALA A 5 9.38 10.26 -23.57
CA ALA A 5 10.65 10.82 -23.97
C ALA A 5 11.75 10.20 -23.10
N LYS A 6 12.83 9.70 -23.71
CA LYS A 6 13.97 9.20 -22.98
C LYS A 6 14.58 10.35 -22.16
N ARG A 7 14.91 10.09 -20.90
CA ARG A 7 15.50 11.05 -19.96
C ARG A 7 16.81 10.48 -19.42
N VAL A 8 17.72 11.36 -19.03
CA VAL A 8 18.92 11.00 -18.28
C VAL A 8 18.51 10.54 -16.88
N CYS A 9 19.23 9.56 -16.34
CA CYS A 9 19.07 9.13 -14.95
C CYS A 9 19.23 10.31 -13.99
N SER A 10 18.35 10.42 -12.99
CA SER A 10 18.36 11.51 -12.02
C SER A 10 19.47 11.41 -10.97
N VAL A 11 20.27 10.35 -10.97
CA VAL A 11 21.44 10.22 -10.09
C VAL A 11 22.61 11.02 -10.68
N PRO A 12 23.18 11.99 -9.93
CA PRO A 12 24.32 12.78 -10.40
C PRO A 12 25.46 11.88 -10.88
N GLY A 13 25.98 12.14 -12.08
CA GLY A 13 27.10 11.40 -12.67
C GLY A 13 26.73 10.09 -13.37
N CYS A 14 25.45 9.67 -13.37
CA CYS A 14 25.02 8.48 -14.12
C CYS A 14 24.75 8.81 -15.60
N PRO A 15 25.45 8.19 -16.57
CA PRO A 15 25.28 8.52 -17.99
C PRO A 15 24.08 7.81 -18.66
N SER A 16 23.29 7.02 -17.91
CA SER A 16 22.22 6.21 -18.47
C SER A 16 21.04 7.05 -18.98
N ILE A 17 20.51 6.67 -20.14
CA ILE A 17 19.33 7.28 -20.78
C ILE A 17 18.21 6.23 -20.90
N GLN A 18 17.06 6.50 -20.30
CA GLN A 18 15.95 5.52 -20.19
C GLN A 18 14.59 6.21 -20.20
N ALA A 19 13.49 5.43 -20.24
CA ALA A 19 12.13 5.98 -20.24
C ALA A 19 11.68 6.54 -18.86
N GLY A 20 12.35 6.14 -17.78
CA GLY A 20 12.05 6.53 -16.40
C GLY A 20 13.05 7.53 -15.80
N PRO A 21 12.80 8.00 -14.57
CA PRO A 21 13.69 8.92 -13.86
C PRO A 21 14.99 8.26 -13.40
N LEU A 22 15.00 6.95 -13.16
CA LEU A 22 16.18 6.21 -12.71
C LEU A 22 16.48 5.07 -13.69
N CYS A 23 17.76 4.79 -13.91
CA CYS A 23 18.16 3.56 -14.58
C CYS A 23 17.83 2.34 -13.71
N VAL A 24 17.90 1.13 -14.29
CA VAL A 24 17.51 -0.12 -13.61
C VAL A 24 18.31 -0.34 -12.32
N GLU A 25 19.59 0.01 -12.31
CA GLU A 25 20.47 -0.17 -11.13
C GLU A 25 20.09 0.76 -9.99
N HIS A 26 20.00 2.07 -10.24
CA HIS A 26 19.61 3.05 -9.23
C HIS A 26 18.16 2.87 -8.78
N ALA A 27 17.27 2.39 -9.65
CA ALA A 27 15.93 2.01 -9.26
C ALA A 27 15.94 0.83 -8.27
N ARG A 28 16.80 -0.18 -8.48
CA ARG A 28 16.98 -1.30 -7.56
C ARG A 28 17.60 -0.85 -6.23
N GLU A 29 18.57 0.05 -6.24
CA GLU A 29 19.16 0.62 -5.02
C GLU A 29 18.14 1.39 -4.19
N ARG A 30 17.37 2.27 -4.84
CA ARG A 30 16.27 3.00 -4.21
C ARG A 30 15.25 2.06 -3.61
N GLU A 31 14.89 0.98 -4.31
CA GLU A 31 13.96 -0.03 -3.79
C GLU A 31 14.56 -0.78 -2.58
N ARG A 32 15.83 -1.19 -2.64
CA ARG A 32 16.54 -1.81 -1.50
C ARG A 32 16.56 -0.87 -0.29
N HIS A 33 16.85 0.40 -0.50
CA HIS A 33 16.85 1.40 0.57
C HIS A 33 15.44 1.53 1.18
N GLN A 34 14.40 1.72 0.37
CA GLN A 34 13.05 1.87 0.88
C GLN A 34 12.53 0.62 1.60
N ARG A 35 12.90 -0.58 1.14
CA ARG A 35 12.57 -1.82 1.86
C ARG A 35 13.22 -1.91 3.24
N ARG A 36 14.30 -1.15 3.48
CA ARG A 36 15.00 -1.08 4.77
C ARG A 36 14.57 0.11 5.64
N THR A 37 14.01 1.17 5.06
CA THR A 37 13.77 2.43 5.77
C THR A 37 12.31 2.88 5.80
N VAL A 38 11.47 2.45 4.85
CA VAL A 38 10.06 2.83 4.81
C VAL A 38 9.25 1.83 5.65
N PRO A 39 8.63 2.24 6.77
CA PRO A 39 7.93 1.33 7.67
C PRO A 39 6.87 0.46 6.98
N THR A 40 6.11 1.04 6.06
CA THR A 40 5.08 0.34 5.30
C THR A 40 5.62 -0.67 4.28
N LYS A 41 6.89 -0.54 3.85
CA LYS A 41 7.55 -1.53 2.98
C LYS A 41 8.26 -2.61 3.78
N MET A 42 8.90 -2.24 4.88
CA MET A 42 9.56 -3.20 5.78
C MET A 42 8.59 -4.26 6.33
N THR A 43 7.36 -3.85 6.58
CA THR A 43 6.32 -4.66 7.23
C THR A 43 5.41 -5.39 6.24
N ARG A 44 5.61 -5.16 4.93
CA ARG A 44 4.83 -5.79 3.86
C ARG A 44 5.47 -7.10 3.45
N ASP A 45 5.50 -8.05 4.38
CA ASP A 45 5.97 -9.41 4.14
C ASP A 45 4.81 -10.36 3.76
N SER A 46 5.16 -11.60 3.42
CA SER A 46 4.18 -12.63 3.06
C SER A 46 3.24 -12.96 4.23
N ALA A 47 3.73 -12.88 5.48
CA ALA A 47 2.92 -13.19 6.66
C ALA A 47 1.84 -12.13 6.87
N GLU A 48 2.18 -10.85 6.70
CA GLU A 48 1.24 -9.74 6.76
C GLU A 48 0.23 -9.79 5.61
N GLN A 49 0.67 -10.21 4.41
CA GLN A 49 -0.26 -10.43 3.29
C GLN A 49 -1.29 -11.53 3.63
N THR A 50 -0.84 -12.66 4.17
CA THR A 50 -1.73 -13.75 4.62
C THR A 50 -2.66 -13.26 5.74
N ARG A 51 -2.14 -12.52 6.72
CA ARG A 51 -2.92 -11.97 7.84
C ARG A 51 -4.05 -11.06 7.36
N ARG A 52 -3.77 -10.19 6.40
CA ARG A 52 -4.80 -9.31 5.78
C ARG A 52 -5.85 -10.10 5.02
N ALA A 53 -5.44 -11.13 4.28
CA ALA A 53 -6.38 -11.99 3.57
C ALA A 53 -7.30 -12.75 4.53
N LEU A 54 -6.74 -13.29 5.62
CA LEU A 54 -7.50 -13.94 6.68
C LEU A 54 -8.48 -12.98 7.36
N ALA A 55 -8.04 -11.76 7.71
CA ALA A 55 -8.92 -10.74 8.30
C ALA A 55 -10.13 -10.40 7.41
N VAL A 56 -9.92 -10.31 6.08
CA VAL A 56 -11.02 -10.11 5.13
C VAL A 56 -11.91 -11.35 5.04
N SER A 57 -11.34 -12.55 4.99
CA SER A 57 -12.10 -13.80 4.95
C SER A 57 -12.99 -13.95 6.19
N ASP A 58 -12.42 -13.77 7.38
CA ASP A 58 -13.15 -13.83 8.65
C ASP A 58 -14.25 -12.78 8.73
N TRP A 59 -13.99 -11.58 8.20
CA TRP A 59 -14.99 -10.53 8.12
C TRP A 59 -16.17 -10.93 7.23
N VAL A 60 -15.89 -11.49 6.05
CA VAL A 60 -16.93 -11.94 5.11
C VAL A 60 -17.76 -13.09 5.71
N VAL A 61 -17.13 -14.00 6.45
CA VAL A 61 -17.88 -15.08 7.15
C VAL A 61 -18.83 -14.51 8.21
N LYS A 62 -18.38 -13.51 8.97
CA LYS A 62 -19.16 -12.95 10.10
C LYS A 62 -20.21 -11.93 9.70
N HIS A 63 -19.91 -11.08 8.72
CA HIS A 63 -20.72 -9.90 8.36
C HIS A 63 -21.15 -9.89 6.89
N GLY A 64 -20.73 -10.88 6.10
CA GLY A 64 -20.90 -10.85 4.65
C GLY A 64 -20.02 -9.80 3.97
N TYR A 65 -20.35 -9.49 2.72
CA TYR A 65 -19.71 -8.45 1.93
C TYR A 65 -20.18 -7.05 2.35
N TRP A 66 -19.94 -6.70 3.61
CA TRP A 66 -20.36 -5.45 4.22
C TRP A 66 -19.15 -4.57 4.56
N CYS A 67 -19.22 -3.28 4.25
CA CYS A 67 -18.24 -2.28 4.66
C CYS A 67 -18.89 -1.38 5.72
N PRO A 68 -18.26 -1.17 6.89
CA PRO A 68 -18.76 -0.24 7.92
C PRO A 68 -18.90 1.22 7.43
N GLY A 69 -18.18 1.56 6.36
CA GLY A 69 -18.12 2.92 5.83
C GLY A 69 -17.09 3.77 6.59
N VAL A 70 -16.44 4.68 5.85
CA VAL A 70 -15.58 5.72 6.40
C VAL A 70 -16.21 7.05 5.99
N LEU A 71 -16.80 7.77 6.95
CA LEU A 71 -17.49 9.05 6.74
C LEU A 71 -18.66 8.98 5.77
N ARG A 72 -19.27 7.80 5.73
CA ARG A 72 -20.47 7.47 5.00
C ARG A 72 -21.13 6.29 5.73
N PRO A 73 -22.43 6.10 5.56
CA PRO A 73 -23.10 4.92 6.08
C PRO A 73 -22.45 3.62 5.60
N GLY A 74 -22.62 2.58 6.42
CA GLY A 74 -22.26 1.23 6.04
C GLY A 74 -23.00 0.78 4.79
N HIS A 75 -22.33 -0.02 3.95
CA HIS A 75 -22.85 -0.42 2.65
C HIS A 75 -22.24 -1.76 2.21
N SER A 76 -22.93 -2.46 1.31
CA SER A 76 -22.39 -3.67 0.70
C SER A 76 -21.21 -3.36 -0.22
N SER A 77 -20.13 -4.14 -0.13
CA SER A 77 -19.01 -4.08 -1.07
C SER A 77 -18.29 -5.43 -1.14
N ARG A 78 -18.00 -5.87 -2.38
CA ARG A 78 -17.21 -7.08 -2.63
C ARG A 78 -15.70 -6.85 -2.65
N ASP A 79 -15.27 -5.59 -2.78
CA ASP A 79 -13.86 -5.20 -2.87
C ASP A 79 -13.35 -4.75 -1.49
N LEU A 80 -13.34 -5.69 -0.54
CA LEU A 80 -12.90 -5.47 0.84
C LEU A 80 -11.38 -5.58 0.98
N THR A 81 -10.83 -4.75 1.86
CA THR A 81 -9.39 -4.68 2.16
C THR A 81 -9.20 -4.58 3.66
N ALA A 82 -8.09 -5.11 4.16
CA ALA A 82 -7.67 -4.95 5.55
C ALA A 82 -6.49 -3.97 5.64
N ALA A 83 -6.58 -3.02 6.57
CA ALA A 83 -5.54 -2.03 6.85
C ALA A 83 -5.30 -1.92 8.36
N HIS A 84 -4.07 -1.55 8.73
CA HIS A 84 -3.71 -1.29 10.13
C HIS A 84 -4.46 -0.08 10.66
N ASP A 85 -4.95 -0.21 11.89
CA ASP A 85 -5.53 0.89 12.63
C ASP A 85 -4.92 0.95 14.04
N PRO A 86 -4.14 2.01 14.36
CA PRO A 86 -3.76 3.14 13.51
C PRO A 86 -2.80 2.76 12.36
N PRO A 87 -2.67 3.57 11.29
CA PRO A 87 -1.78 3.28 10.17
C PRO A 87 -0.30 3.20 10.59
N ILE A 88 0.45 2.25 10.01
CA ILE A 88 1.90 2.10 10.25
C ILE A 88 2.68 3.39 9.92
N ALA A 89 2.26 4.12 8.89
CA ALA A 89 2.91 5.38 8.50
C ALA A 89 2.88 6.46 9.61
N LEU A 90 1.91 6.35 10.53
CA LEU A 90 1.76 7.24 11.69
C LEU A 90 2.31 6.63 13.00
N GLY A 91 3.15 5.59 12.89
CA GLY A 91 3.69 4.88 14.06
C GLY A 91 2.77 3.79 14.59
N GLY A 92 1.73 3.40 13.84
CA GLY A 92 0.90 2.25 14.20
C GLY A 92 1.70 0.94 14.23
N ASP A 93 1.33 0.06 15.16
CA ASP A 93 1.98 -1.23 15.34
C ASP A 93 1.79 -2.10 14.08
N PRO A 94 2.88 -2.55 13.41
CA PRO A 94 2.81 -3.48 12.29
C PRO A 94 2.12 -4.82 12.61
N ARG A 95 2.10 -5.23 13.88
CA ARG A 95 1.40 -6.41 14.37
C ARG A 95 0.10 -6.05 15.09
N GLY A 96 -0.28 -4.79 15.07
CA GLY A 96 -1.51 -4.27 15.64
C GLY A 96 -2.77 -4.71 14.90
N THR A 97 -3.90 -4.19 15.34
CA THR A 97 -5.23 -4.55 14.84
C THR A 97 -5.42 -4.17 13.38
N LEU A 98 -6.09 -5.06 12.64
CA LEU A 98 -6.54 -4.79 11.27
C LEU A 98 -8.02 -4.41 11.26
N LYS A 99 -8.36 -3.35 10.54
CA LYS A 99 -9.75 -2.98 10.22
C LYS A 99 -10.07 -3.32 8.78
N VAL A 100 -11.28 -3.82 8.54
CA VAL A 100 -11.77 -4.18 7.22
C VAL A 100 -12.68 -3.07 6.67
N HIS A 101 -12.29 -2.55 5.51
CA HIS A 101 -13.03 -1.54 4.76
C HIS A 101 -12.96 -1.83 3.26
N CYS A 102 -13.96 -1.39 2.50
CA CYS A 102 -13.86 -1.44 1.04
C CYS A 102 -12.71 -0.56 0.54
N ARG A 103 -12.12 -0.88 -0.61
CA ARG A 103 -10.98 -0.15 -1.18
C ARG A 103 -11.22 1.36 -1.24
N SER A 104 -12.43 1.79 -1.62
CA SER A 104 -12.82 3.20 -1.65
C SER A 104 -12.78 3.88 -0.27
N CYS A 105 -13.27 3.19 0.77
CA CYS A 105 -13.24 3.72 2.13
C CYS A 105 -11.82 3.72 2.71
N ASN A 106 -11.03 2.68 2.44
CA ASN A 106 -9.64 2.61 2.84
C ASN A 106 -8.81 3.76 2.21
N SER A 107 -8.99 4.04 0.92
CA SER A 107 -8.35 5.20 0.26
C SER A 107 -8.79 6.53 0.86
N ARG A 108 -10.05 6.65 1.27
CA ARG A 108 -10.58 7.86 1.92
C ARG A 108 -9.98 8.09 3.31
N GLN A 109 -9.72 7.01 4.05
CA GLN A 109 -9.04 7.06 5.32
C GLN A 109 -7.57 7.50 5.14
N ALA A 110 -6.88 6.95 4.15
CA ALA A 110 -5.48 7.30 3.86
C ALA A 110 -5.29 8.78 3.46
N ALA A 111 -6.27 9.41 2.80
CA ALA A 111 -6.20 10.83 2.40
C ALA A 111 -6.36 11.83 3.56
N ARG A 112 -6.55 11.37 4.79
CA ARG A 112 -6.74 12.21 5.99
C ARG A 112 -5.56 12.19 6.94
N PHE A 113 -4.51 11.46 6.58
CA PHE A 113 -3.26 11.34 7.29
C PHE A 113 -2.14 11.86 6.38
#